data_AF-A0A1L8N1X5-F1
#
_entry.id   AF-A0A1L8N1X5-F1
#
_cell.length_a   1.000
_cell.length_b   1.000
_cell.length_c   1.000
_cell.angle_alpha   90.00
_cell.angle_beta   90.00
_cell.angle_gamma   90.00
#
_symmetry.space_group_name_H-M   'P 1'
#
loop_
_entity.id
_entity.type
_entity.pdbx_description
1 polymer ?
#
loop_
_entity_poly.entity_id
_entity_poly.type
_entity_poly.pdbx_seq_one_letter_code
_entity_poly.pdbx_strand_id
1 'polypeptide(L)'
;MLDLSNYSFTTPLLLRGKWLFTPDDTLSTTTLEVPGSWKCITETPYSSGTYTVTIKMPDTASEMLALQLPELDQFISVTINNKLVFRPRNQNKNIQKSTIKIIPFKALKTNTITIHLRNEYFRQGGLIYPPQIGTYDTILQEHYALVLFKSTMIGFLFFILLFFIFLFLTKYPDDKAFF
;
A
#
# COMPACT_ATOMS: atom_id res chain seq x y z
N MET A 1 9.66 15.17 -10.89
CA MET A 1 9.86 15.80 -9.56
C MET A 1 8.53 16.32 -9.09
N LEU A 2 8.13 16.01 -7.86
CA LEU A 2 6.87 16.44 -7.26
C LEU A 2 7.15 17.59 -6.29
N ASP A 3 6.57 18.76 -6.52
CA ASP A 3 6.76 19.93 -5.65
C ASP A 3 5.59 20.04 -4.66
N LEU A 4 5.89 19.85 -3.37
CA LEU A 4 4.96 19.97 -2.25
C LEU A 4 5.26 21.19 -1.38
N SER A 5 6.02 22.18 -1.87
CA SER A 5 6.47 23.34 -1.07
C SER A 5 5.32 24.11 -0.40
N ASN A 6 4.13 24.09 -1.01
CA ASN A 6 2.93 24.80 -0.54
C ASN A 6 1.89 23.88 0.12
N TYR A 7 2.21 22.60 0.35
CA TYR A 7 1.26 21.65 0.90
C TYR A 7 1.28 21.65 2.43
N SER A 8 0.15 21.98 3.06
CA SER A 8 -0.05 21.74 4.50
C SER A 8 -0.56 20.30 4.66
N PHE A 9 0.23 19.41 5.25
CA PHE A 9 -0.08 17.98 5.43
C PHE A 9 -1.25 17.69 6.40
N THR A 10 -2.30 18.52 6.40
CA THR A 10 -3.55 18.36 7.15
C THR A 10 -4.29 17.08 6.76
N THR A 11 -4.12 16.64 5.52
CA THR A 11 -4.61 15.36 4.99
C THR A 11 -3.46 14.59 4.35
N PRO A 12 -3.46 13.26 4.41
CA PRO A 12 -2.52 12.46 3.64
C PRO A 12 -2.68 12.70 2.13
N LEU A 13 -1.55 12.84 1.44
CA LEU A 13 -1.47 13.04 0.01
C LEU A 13 -1.16 11.72 -0.68
N LEU A 14 -1.97 11.35 -1.68
CA LEU A 14 -1.66 10.24 -2.57
C LEU A 14 -0.55 10.66 -3.54
N LEU A 15 0.55 9.90 -3.55
CA LEU A 15 1.71 10.14 -4.42
C LEU A 15 1.44 9.65 -5.84
N ARG A 16 0.52 10.33 -6.54
CA ARG A 16 0.13 10.03 -7.92
C ARG A 16 0.99 10.75 -8.94
N GLY A 17 1.01 10.22 -10.16
CA GLY A 17 1.60 10.82 -11.34
C GLY A 17 2.78 10.03 -11.90
N LYS A 18 3.63 10.72 -12.64
CA LYS A 18 4.76 10.14 -13.37
C LYS A 18 5.97 9.92 -12.48
N TRP A 19 6.35 8.66 -12.29
CA TRP A 19 7.54 8.24 -11.56
C TRP A 19 8.59 7.71 -12.52
N LEU A 20 9.86 7.88 -12.18
CA LEU A 20 10.95 7.20 -12.89
C LEU A 20 10.88 5.71 -12.56
N PHE A 21 10.96 4.87 -13.57
CA PHE A 21 10.91 3.43 -13.46
C PHE A 21 12.12 2.82 -14.19
N THR A 22 12.83 1.94 -13.51
CA THR A 22 13.96 1.20 -14.08
C THR A 22 13.68 -0.29 -13.87
N PRO A 23 13.38 -1.06 -14.93
CA PRO A 23 13.28 -2.52 -14.84
C PRO A 23 14.62 -3.12 -14.39
N ASP A 24 14.62 -4.23 -13.68
CA ASP A 24 15.90 -4.87 -13.32
C ASP A 24 16.61 -5.50 -14.53
N ASP A 25 15.82 -6.00 -15.49
CA ASP A 25 16.32 -6.67 -16.69
C ASP A 25 16.96 -5.69 -17.70
N THR A 26 16.74 -4.39 -17.54
CA THR A 26 17.24 -3.34 -18.43
C THR A 26 17.72 -2.13 -17.66
N LEU A 27 18.93 -1.64 -17.93
CA LEU A 27 19.46 -0.41 -17.32
C LEU A 27 18.76 0.88 -17.84
N SER A 28 17.85 0.75 -18.80
CA SER A 28 17.10 1.86 -19.39
C SER A 28 16.04 2.37 -18.41
N THR A 29 16.16 3.64 -18.03
CA THR A 29 15.15 4.30 -17.21
C THR A 29 14.06 4.88 -18.09
N THR A 30 12.81 4.63 -17.71
CA THR A 30 11.61 5.15 -18.37
C THR A 30 10.71 5.81 -17.32
N THR A 31 9.56 6.32 -17.75
CA THR A 31 8.58 6.94 -16.85
C THR A 31 7.30 6.10 -16.86
N LEU A 32 6.78 5.78 -15.67
CA LEU A 32 5.51 5.07 -15.50
C LEU A 32 4.53 5.94 -14.68
N GLU A 33 3.26 5.89 -15.04
CA GLU A 33 2.19 6.44 -14.20
C GLU A 33 2.00 5.59 -12.93
N VAL A 34 1.87 6.25 -11.80
CA VAL A 34 1.53 5.66 -10.50
C VAL A 34 0.20 6.29 -10.04
N PRO A 35 -0.83 5.49 -9.72
CA PRO A 35 -0.85 4.03 -9.78
C PRO A 35 -0.85 3.49 -11.22
N GLY A 36 -0.26 2.31 -11.41
CA GLY A 36 -0.17 1.65 -12.71
C GLY A 36 0.57 0.32 -12.67
N SER A 37 0.42 -0.47 -13.73
CA SER A 37 1.16 -1.73 -13.90
C SER A 37 2.33 -1.54 -14.86
N TRP A 38 3.47 -2.15 -14.57
CA TRP A 38 4.61 -2.16 -15.49
C TRP A 38 4.42 -3.09 -16.68
N LYS A 39 3.32 -3.88 -16.74
CA LYS A 39 3.07 -4.86 -17.81
C LYS A 39 3.13 -4.24 -19.21
N CYS A 40 2.75 -2.96 -19.35
CA CYS A 40 2.84 -2.23 -20.62
C CYS A 40 4.29 -1.96 -21.08
N ILE A 41 5.26 -2.02 -20.16
CA ILE A 41 6.68 -1.75 -20.42
C ILE A 41 7.49 -3.04 -20.47
N THR A 42 7.29 -3.92 -19.49
CA THR A 42 8.04 -5.18 -19.38
C THR A 42 7.42 -6.29 -20.23
N GLU A 43 6.26 -6.06 -20.85
CA GLU A 43 5.43 -7.04 -21.59
C GLU A 43 4.92 -8.22 -20.75
N THR A 44 5.43 -8.38 -19.53
CA THR A 44 5.07 -9.40 -18.54
C THR A 44 4.75 -8.77 -17.19
N PRO A 45 3.74 -9.27 -16.46
CA PRO A 45 3.48 -8.84 -15.08
C PRO A 45 4.50 -9.41 -14.08
N TYR A 46 5.20 -10.49 -14.44
CA TYR A 46 6.20 -11.17 -13.62
C TYR A 46 7.58 -10.59 -13.94
N SER A 47 7.98 -9.61 -13.16
CA SER A 47 9.25 -8.89 -13.34
C SER A 47 9.61 -8.19 -12.03
N SER A 48 10.75 -7.52 -12.01
CA SER A 48 11.15 -6.62 -10.95
C SER A 48 11.61 -5.29 -11.52
N GLY A 49 11.49 -4.26 -10.70
CA GLY A 49 11.91 -2.94 -11.09
C GLY A 49 11.82 -1.96 -9.95
N THR A 50 12.39 -0.80 -10.20
CA THR A 50 12.62 0.23 -9.21
C THR A 50 11.93 1.51 -9.62
N TYR A 51 11.03 1.98 -8.76
CA TYR A 51 10.33 3.24 -8.87
C TYR A 51 11.04 4.31 -8.06
N THR A 52 11.29 5.48 -8.65
CA THR A 52 11.93 6.61 -7.98
C THR A 52 11.12 7.89 -8.18
N VAL A 53 10.87 8.59 -7.08
CA VAL A 53 10.29 9.93 -7.09
C VAL A 53 11.07 10.84 -6.16
N THR A 54 11.34 12.05 -6.63
CA THR A 54 11.92 13.13 -5.82
C THR A 54 10.83 14.12 -5.46
N ILE A 55 10.70 14.37 -4.17
CA ILE A 55 9.67 15.22 -3.56
C ILE A 55 10.36 16.39 -2.90
N LYS A 56 9.92 17.61 -3.24
CA LYS A 56 10.37 18.83 -2.58
C LYS A 56 9.36 19.20 -1.49
N MET A 57 9.86 19.40 -0.28
CA MET A 57 9.04 19.67 0.91
C MET A 57 8.94 21.17 1.21
N PRO A 58 7.91 21.61 1.96
CA PRO A 58 7.87 22.94 2.54
C PRO A 58 9.10 23.21 3.41
N ASP A 59 9.58 24.45 3.46
CA ASP A 59 10.69 24.84 4.34
C ASP A 59 10.36 24.63 5.84
N THR A 60 9.07 24.57 6.19
CA THR A 60 8.55 24.27 7.53
C THR A 60 8.47 22.78 7.88
N ALA A 61 8.74 21.86 6.94
CA ALA A 61 8.52 20.42 7.13
C ALA A 61 9.64 19.74 7.95
N SER A 62 9.93 20.26 9.15
CA SER A 62 10.81 19.61 10.13
C SER A 62 10.11 18.47 10.90
N GLU A 63 8.95 18.03 10.42
CA GLU A 63 8.10 17.06 11.09
C GLU A 63 8.44 15.62 10.69
N MET A 64 8.05 14.69 11.55
CA MET A 64 8.11 13.26 11.29
C MET A 64 6.98 12.89 10.33
N LEU A 65 7.33 12.63 9.07
CA LEU A 65 6.40 12.16 8.06
C LEU A 65 6.33 10.64 8.08
N ALA A 66 5.28 10.11 7.47
CA ALA A 66 5.17 8.70 7.16
C ALA A 66 4.86 8.48 5.69
N LEU A 67 5.46 7.43 5.14
CA LEU A 67 5.08 6.85 3.86
C LEU A 67 4.20 5.64 4.13
N GLN A 68 2.95 5.69 3.70
CA GLN A 68 2.06 4.55 3.70
C GLN A 68 2.14 3.83 2.36
N LEU A 69 2.60 2.58 2.38
CA LEU A 69 2.50 1.68 1.25
C LEU A 69 1.16 0.96 1.24
N PRO A 70 0.53 0.81 0.07
CA PRO A 70 -0.68 0.02 -0.07
C PRO A 70 -0.42 -1.47 0.16
N GLU A 71 -1.51 -2.22 0.36
CA GLU A 71 -1.48 -3.67 0.36
C GLU A 71 -1.10 -4.16 -1.04
N LEU A 72 0.07 -4.79 -1.16
CA LEU A 72 0.54 -5.41 -2.39
C LEU A 72 1.07 -6.80 -2.03
N ASP A 73 0.66 -7.79 -2.81
CA ASP A 73 1.13 -9.17 -2.70
C ASP A 73 2.47 -9.35 -3.44
N GLN A 74 3.41 -8.44 -3.25
CA GLN A 74 4.69 -8.46 -3.96
C GLN A 74 5.83 -8.28 -2.96
N PHE A 75 7.05 -8.63 -3.36
CA PHE A 75 8.20 -8.23 -2.58
C PHE A 75 8.39 -6.72 -2.73
N ILE A 76 8.50 -6.00 -1.61
CA ILE A 76 8.70 -4.55 -1.58
C ILE A 76 9.89 -4.22 -0.69
N SER A 77 10.82 -3.42 -1.20
CA SER A 77 11.80 -2.74 -0.37
C SER A 77 11.80 -1.24 -0.65
N VAL A 78 11.98 -0.44 0.40
CA VAL A 78 11.91 1.01 0.33
C VAL A 78 13.18 1.62 0.86
N THR A 79 13.70 2.56 0.08
CA THR A 79 14.83 3.40 0.42
C THR A 79 14.35 4.85 0.38
N ILE A 80 14.66 5.61 1.42
CA ILE A 80 14.37 7.06 1.48
C ILE A 80 15.71 7.76 1.69
N ASN A 81 16.03 8.73 0.84
CA ASN A 81 17.29 9.48 0.88
C ASN A 81 18.52 8.56 0.92
N ASN A 82 18.53 7.55 0.04
CA ASN A 82 19.58 6.52 -0.07
C ASN A 82 19.75 5.64 1.20
N LYS A 83 18.87 5.74 2.19
CA LYS A 83 18.86 4.87 3.37
C LYS A 83 17.74 3.84 3.26
N LEU A 84 18.08 2.56 3.40
CA LEU A 84 17.10 1.48 3.44
C LEU A 84 16.25 1.63 4.71
N VAL A 85 14.95 1.89 4.54
CA VAL A 85 14.01 2.09 5.65
C VAL A 85 13.10 0.89 5.86
N PHE A 86 12.87 0.11 4.80
CA PHE A 86 12.03 -1.08 4.87
C PHE A 86 12.52 -2.15 3.92
N ARG A 87 12.60 -3.39 4.43
CA ARG A 87 12.81 -4.59 3.62
C ARG A 87 12.14 -5.78 4.33
N PRO A 88 11.59 -6.75 3.60
CA PRO A 88 11.03 -7.97 4.21
C PRO A 88 12.16 -8.78 4.85
N ARG A 89 11.90 -9.38 6.01
CA ARG A 89 12.91 -10.14 6.79
C ARG A 89 13.44 -11.38 6.03
N ASN A 90 12.61 -11.99 5.19
CA ASN A 90 12.98 -13.18 4.43
C ASN A 90 12.94 -12.86 2.93
N GLN A 91 14.12 -12.78 2.32
CA GLN A 91 14.29 -12.46 0.90
C GLN A 91 13.85 -13.62 -0.01
N ASN A 92 13.84 -14.85 0.50
CA ASN A 92 13.47 -16.05 -0.24
C ASN A 92 11.96 -16.38 -0.14
N LYS A 93 11.21 -15.64 0.70
CA LYS A 93 9.76 -15.71 0.69
C LYS A 93 9.25 -14.71 -0.32
N ASN A 94 8.90 -15.22 -1.49
CA ASN A 94 8.36 -14.46 -2.61
C ASN A 94 6.97 -13.85 -2.33
N ILE A 95 6.39 -14.14 -1.17
CA ILE A 95 5.09 -13.66 -0.73
C ILE A 95 5.30 -12.91 0.60
N GLN A 96 5.24 -11.59 0.52
CA GLN A 96 4.96 -10.78 1.70
C GLN A 96 3.46 -10.89 1.99
N LYS A 97 3.06 -11.07 3.26
CA LYS A 97 1.66 -10.93 3.63
C LYS A 97 1.19 -9.53 3.24
N SER A 98 0.15 -9.43 2.40
CA SER A 98 -0.53 -8.16 2.10
C SER A 98 -0.92 -7.49 3.40
N THR A 99 -0.25 -6.41 3.73
CA THR A 99 -0.59 -5.57 4.87
C THR A 99 -0.06 -4.19 4.58
N ILE A 100 -0.87 -3.18 4.88
CA ILE A 100 -0.46 -1.78 4.85
C ILE A 100 0.84 -1.62 5.65
N LYS A 101 1.82 -0.92 5.07
CA LYS A 101 3.07 -0.58 5.77
C LYS A 101 3.16 0.92 5.94
N ILE A 102 3.26 1.36 7.18
CA ILE A 102 3.48 2.75 7.55
C ILE A 102 4.95 2.88 7.92
N ILE A 103 5.70 3.65 7.15
CA ILE A 103 7.15 3.81 7.29
C ILE A 103 7.43 5.25 7.72
N PRO A 104 7.75 5.50 9.00
CA PRO A 104 8.09 6.83 9.45
C PRO A 104 9.49 7.24 8.98
N PHE A 105 9.67 8.52 8.68
CA PHE A 105 10.97 9.10 8.35
C PHE A 105 11.02 10.60 8.67
N LYS A 106 12.22 11.10 8.92
CA LYS A 106 12.45 12.55 9.09
C LYS A 106 12.56 13.19 7.72
N ALA A 107 11.70 14.16 7.44
CA ALA A 107 11.71 14.87 6.17
C ALA A 107 12.91 15.81 6.04
N LEU A 108 13.52 15.82 4.85
CA LEU A 108 14.47 16.85 4.41
C LEU A 108 13.77 17.81 3.43
N LYS A 109 14.44 18.91 3.06
CA LYS A 109 13.93 19.86 2.05
C LYS A 109 13.64 19.18 0.70
N THR A 110 14.45 18.19 0.33
CA THR A 110 14.23 17.33 -0.82
C THR A 110 14.38 15.89 -0.36
N ASN A 111 13.38 15.06 -0.64
CA ASN A 111 13.41 13.65 -0.32
C ASN A 111 13.31 12.81 -1.60
N THR A 112 14.17 11.81 -1.73
CA THR A 112 14.07 10.82 -2.80
C THR A 112 13.53 9.53 -2.21
N ILE A 113 12.36 9.11 -2.70
CA ILE A 113 11.74 7.85 -2.34
C ILE A 113 11.97 6.88 -3.48
N THR A 114 12.60 5.74 -3.15
CA THR A 114 12.87 4.65 -4.08
C THR A 114 12.18 3.40 -3.57
N ILE A 115 11.28 2.85 -4.37
CA ILE A 115 10.52 1.64 -4.09
C ILE A 115 10.95 0.58 -5.09
N HIS A 116 11.61 -0.46 -4.61
CA HIS A 116 11.95 -1.62 -5.40
C HIS A 116 10.89 -2.69 -5.19
N LEU A 117 10.34 -3.19 -6.29
CA LEU A 117 9.29 -4.19 -6.33
C LEU A 117 9.75 -5.40 -7.13
N ARG A 118 9.37 -6.59 -6.67
CA ARG A 118 9.52 -7.83 -7.41
C ARG A 118 8.23 -8.63 -7.34
N ASN A 119 7.72 -9.00 -8.51
CA ASN A 119 6.54 -9.83 -8.68
C ASN A 119 6.90 -11.08 -9.47
N GLU A 120 6.74 -12.25 -8.86
CA GLU A 120 7.03 -13.53 -9.53
C GLU A 120 5.76 -14.31 -9.90
N TYR A 121 4.63 -14.03 -9.24
CA TYR A 121 3.44 -14.90 -9.32
C TYR A 121 2.13 -14.20 -9.62
N PHE A 122 2.05 -12.87 -9.43
CA PHE A 122 0.77 -12.17 -9.52
C PHE A 122 0.52 -11.64 -10.93
N ARG A 123 -0.74 -11.70 -11.37
CA ARG A 123 -1.16 -11.26 -12.70
C ARG A 123 -0.99 -9.77 -12.96
N GLN A 124 -0.78 -8.98 -11.90
CA GLN A 124 -0.53 -7.54 -11.95
C GLN A 124 0.75 -7.23 -11.19
N GLY A 125 1.76 -6.74 -11.91
CA GLY A 125 3.02 -6.27 -11.36
C GLY A 125 3.09 -4.74 -11.36
N GLY A 126 3.79 -4.16 -10.38
CA GLY A 126 3.96 -2.71 -10.22
C GLY A 126 3.13 -2.08 -9.11
N LEU A 127 3.21 -0.75 -9.02
CA LEU A 127 2.47 0.06 -8.05
C LEU A 127 1.02 0.28 -8.50
N ILE A 128 0.18 -0.76 -8.43
CA ILE A 128 -1.23 -0.71 -8.84
C ILE A 128 -2.12 0.14 -7.93
N TYR A 129 -1.64 0.46 -6.73
CA TYR A 129 -2.27 1.40 -5.81
C TYR A 129 -1.27 2.50 -5.46
N PRO A 130 -1.71 3.74 -5.27
CA PRO A 130 -0.80 4.85 -4.98
C PRO A 130 -0.29 4.74 -3.54
N PRO A 131 1.03 4.89 -3.31
CA PRO A 131 1.55 5.20 -1.99
C PRO A 131 1.00 6.54 -1.48
N GLN A 132 1.02 6.73 -0.17
CA GLN A 132 0.50 7.92 0.49
C GLN A 132 1.59 8.54 1.36
N ILE A 133 1.61 9.87 1.46
CA ILE A 133 2.51 10.60 2.35
C ILE A 133 1.71 11.55 3.23
N GLY A 134 2.08 11.66 4.49
CA GLY A 134 1.42 12.52 5.46
C GLY A 134 2.23 12.63 6.73
N THR A 135 1.76 13.41 7.68
CA THR A 135 2.31 13.34 9.04
C THR A 135 2.09 11.93 9.61
N TYR A 136 2.96 11.50 10.52
CA TYR A 136 2.81 10.19 11.14
C TYR A 136 1.43 10.00 11.80
N ASP A 137 0.95 11.02 12.51
CA ASP A 137 -0.31 10.96 13.24
C ASP A 137 -1.52 10.89 12.30
N THR A 138 -1.55 11.68 11.22
CA THR A 138 -2.66 11.66 10.27
C THR A 138 -2.78 10.33 9.54
N ILE A 139 -1.66 9.74 9.12
CA ILE A 139 -1.63 8.41 8.50
C ILE A 139 -2.11 7.34 9.49
N LEU A 140 -1.65 7.41 10.75
CA LEU A 140 -2.01 6.43 11.76
C LEU A 140 -3.51 6.49 12.11
N GLN A 141 -4.07 7.70 12.22
CA GLN A 141 -5.50 7.90 12.45
C GLN A 141 -6.36 7.35 11.30
N GLU A 142 -5.99 7.61 10.04
CA GLU A 142 -6.69 7.07 8.88
C GLU A 142 -6.65 5.53 8.86
N HIS A 143 -5.49 4.96 9.17
CA HIS A 143 -5.33 3.51 9.27
C HIS A 143 -6.24 2.89 10.35
N TYR A 144 -6.29 3.49 11.55
CA TYR A 144 -7.17 2.99 12.62
C TYR A 144 -8.65 3.13 12.27
N ALA A 145 -9.06 4.24 11.65
CA ALA A 145 -10.43 4.42 11.18
C ALA A 145 -10.85 3.31 10.20
N LEU A 146 -9.98 2.96 9.26
CA LEU A 146 -10.23 1.86 8.32
C LEU A 146 -10.31 0.50 9.00
N VAL A 147 -9.45 0.22 9.98
CA VAL A 147 -9.50 -1.05 10.74
C VAL A 147 -10.79 -1.14 11.55
N LEU A 148 -11.21 -0.06 12.22
CA LEU A 148 -12.47 0.01 12.97
C LEU A 148 -13.67 -0.18 12.05
N PHE A 149 -13.69 0.47 10.88
CA PHE A 149 -14.74 0.30 9.89
C PHE A 149 -14.84 -1.15 9.39
N LYS A 150 -13.70 -1.75 9.00
CA LYS A 150 -13.63 -3.17 8.58
C LYS A 150 -14.11 -4.11 9.69
N SER A 151 -13.65 -3.89 10.92
CA SER A 151 -14.06 -4.70 12.09
C SER A 151 -15.55 -4.58 12.38
N THR A 152 -16.12 -3.37 12.26
CA THR A 152 -17.55 -3.12 12.43
C THR A 152 -18.37 -3.86 11.37
N MET A 153 -17.96 -3.80 10.10
CA MET A 153 -18.62 -4.55 9.02
C MET A 153 -18.61 -6.07 9.27
N ILE A 154 -17.48 -6.62 9.71
CA ILE A 154 -17.37 -8.04 10.08
C ILE A 154 -18.30 -8.37 11.24
N GLY A 155 -18.38 -7.50 12.25
CA GLY A 155 -19.33 -7.64 13.36
C GLY A 155 -20.80 -7.68 12.89
N PHE A 156 -21.18 -6.79 11.96
CA PHE A 156 -22.52 -6.80 11.36
C PHE A 156 -22.81 -8.08 10.57
N LEU A 157 -21.87 -8.55 9.76
CA LEU A 157 -21.99 -9.83 9.04
C LEU A 157 -22.17 -11.00 9.99
N PHE A 158 -21.42 -11.03 11.10
CA PHE A 158 -21.56 -12.05 12.12
C PHE A 158 -22.93 -11.99 12.82
N PHE A 159 -23.42 -10.78 13.11
CA PHE A 159 -24.76 -10.59 13.68
C PHE A 159 -25.86 -11.08 12.74
N ILE A 160 -25.76 -10.79 11.43
CA ILE A 160 -26.70 -11.27 10.41
C ILE A 160 -26.66 -12.81 10.35
N LEU A 161 -25.46 -13.42 10.36
CA LEU A 161 -25.31 -14.86 10.38
C LEU A 161 -25.98 -15.49 11.61
N LEU A 162 -25.74 -14.94 12.80
CA LEU A 162 -26.39 -15.40 14.03
C LEU A 162 -27.91 -15.25 13.97
N PHE A 163 -28.41 -14.15 13.42
CA PHE A 163 -29.84 -13.94 13.23
C PHE A 163 -30.46 -15.01 12.31
N PHE A 164 -29.81 -15.38 11.21
CA PHE A 164 -30.28 -16.45 10.34
C PHE A 164 -30.23 -17.82 11.01
N ILE A 165 -29.19 -18.13 11.79
CA ILE A 165 -29.11 -19.37 12.57
C ILE A 165 -30.26 -19.43 13.58
N PHE A 166 -30.51 -18.33 14.30
CA PHE A 166 -31.63 -18.24 15.24
C PHE A 166 -32.98 -18.44 14.54
N LEU A 167 -33.22 -17.78 13.41
CA LEU A 167 -34.44 -17.99 12.62
C LEU A 167 -34.58 -19.44 12.16
N PHE A 168 -33.50 -20.08 11.69
CA PHE A 168 -33.54 -21.47 11.27
C PHE A 168 -33.92 -22.41 12.43
N LEU A 169 -33.27 -22.26 13.59
CA LEU A 169 -33.55 -23.09 14.78
C LEU A 169 -34.95 -22.87 15.35
N THR A 170 -35.46 -21.64 15.31
CA THR A 170 -36.79 -21.31 15.85
C THR A 170 -37.94 -21.59 14.89
N LYS A 171 -37.71 -21.50 13.57
CA LYS A 171 -38.75 -21.65 12.53
C LYS A 171 -38.80 -23.06 11.93
N TYR A 172 -37.73 -23.84 12.04
CA TYR A 172 -37.71 -25.27 11.71
C TYR A 172 -37.40 -26.11 12.96
N PRO A 173 -38.20 -26.02 14.05
CA PRO A 173 -38.16 -27.04 15.07
C PRO A 173 -38.61 -28.35 14.40
N ASP A 174 -37.92 -29.44 14.68
CA ASP A 174 -38.13 -30.76 14.07
C ASP A 174 -39.61 -31.15 13.92
N ASP A 175 -40.18 -30.94 12.73
CA ASP A 175 -41.51 -31.47 12.38
C ASP A 175 -41.43 -32.58 11.33
N LYS A 176 -40.23 -33.15 11.10
CA LYS A 176 -40.03 -34.43 10.38
C LYS A 176 -38.83 -35.22 10.92
N ALA A 177 -38.91 -35.62 12.18
CA ALA A 177 -38.38 -36.92 12.57
C ALA A 177 -39.48 -37.97 12.27
N PHE A 178 -39.15 -38.96 11.44
CA PHE A 178 -39.91 -40.18 11.13
C PHE A 178 -41.27 -40.03 10.40
N PHE A 179 -41.30 -40.44 9.13
CA PHE A 179 -42.13 -41.52 8.59
C PHE A 179 -41.50 -42.02 7.29
#